data_AF-A0AA34R3I3-F1
#
_entry.id   AF-A0AA34R3I3-F1
#
_cell.length_a   1.000
_cell.length_b   1.000
_cell.length_c   1.000
_cell.angle_alpha   90.00
_cell.angle_beta   90.00
_cell.angle_gamma   90.00
#
_symmetry.space_group_name_H-M   'P 1'
#
loop_
_entity.id
_entity.type
_entity.pdbx_description
1 polymer ?
#
loop_
_entity_poly.entity_id
_entity_poly.type
_entity_poly.pdbx_seq_one_letter_code
_entity_poly.pdbx_strand_id
1 'polypeptide(L)' 'MINLLYNKLVQEFKMAKISKNAQRSGSKELLSKWGGKIIMKSKFENGKIKHYAECQASKNTARRPKDLF' A
#
# COMPACT_ATOMS: atom_id res chain seq x y z
N MET A 1 -37.68 -24.31 0.66
CA MET A 1 -36.82 -24.37 1.88
C MET A 1 -35.33 -24.45 1.60
N ILE A 2 -34.86 -25.01 0.48
CA ILE A 2 -33.42 -25.17 0.15
C ILE A 2 -32.68 -23.82 0.00
N ASN A 3 -33.28 -22.82 -0.67
CA ASN A 3 -32.64 -21.51 -0.88
C ASN A 3 -32.41 -20.71 0.42
N LEU A 4 -33.21 -20.96 1.47
CA LEU A 4 -33.05 -20.30 2.76
C LEU A 4 -31.85 -20.87 3.54
N LEU A 5 -31.65 -22.19 3.48
CA LEU A 5 -30.48 -22.86 4.04
C LEU A 5 -29.20 -22.48 3.30
N TYR A 6 -29.25 -22.37 1.96
CA TYR A 6 -28.10 -21.93 1.17
C TYR A 6 -27.66 -20.50 1.54
N ASN A 7 -28.60 -19.56 1.66
CA ASN A 7 -28.30 -18.19 2.08
C ASN A 7 -27.84 -18.11 3.55
N LYS A 8 -28.33 -18.97 4.44
CA LYS A 8 -27.91 -19.03 5.84
C LYS A 8 -26.48 -19.58 5.99
N LEU A 9 -26.12 -20.62 5.24
CA LEU A 9 -24.75 -21.14 5.17
C LEU A 9 -23.76 -20.14 4.57
N VAL A 10 -24.16 -19.40 3.53
CA VAL A 10 -23.31 -18.34 2.94
C VAL A 10 -23.08 -17.17 3.92
N GLN A 11 -24.05 -16.86 4.80
CA GLN A 11 -23.89 -15.85 5.85
C GLN A 11 -22.94 -16.29 6.97
N GLU A 12 -22.98 -17.57 7.40
CA GLU A 12 -22.06 -18.06 8.45
C GLU A 12 -20.60 -18.22 7.96
N PHE A 13 -20.38 -18.48 6.66
CA PHE A 13 -19.04 -18.50 6.06
C PHE A 13 -18.52 -17.11 5.65
N LYS A 14 -19.37 -16.09 5.63
CA LYS A 14 -18.94 -14.69 5.43
C LYS A 14 -18.30 -14.22 6.74
N MET A 15 -17.04 -13.81 6.63
CA MET A 15 -16.22 -13.27 7.72
C MET A 15 -15.53 -14.32 8.59
N ALA A 16 -14.73 -15.18 7.95
CA ALA A 16 -13.40 -15.44 8.51
C ALA A 16 -12.78 -14.06 8.82
N LYS A 17 -12.79 -13.67 10.10
CA LYS A 17 -12.39 -12.35 10.56
C LYS A 17 -10.96 -12.13 10.10
N ILE A 18 -10.76 -11.22 9.14
CA ILE A 18 -9.44 -10.74 8.77
C ILE A 18 -8.76 -10.34 10.08
N SER A 19 -7.53 -10.80 10.31
CA SER A 19 -6.88 -10.56 11.59
C SER A 19 -6.81 -9.05 11.84
N LYS A 20 -6.95 -8.61 13.09
CA LYS A 20 -6.78 -7.19 13.45
C LYS A 20 -5.41 -6.64 12.99
N ASN A 21 -4.42 -7.51 12.83
CA ASN A 21 -3.08 -7.18 12.33
C ASN A 21 -3.02 -7.03 10.79
N ALA A 22 -4.00 -7.57 10.06
CA ALA A 22 -4.15 -7.36 8.63
C ALA A 22 -4.95 -6.09 8.29
N GLN A 23 -5.56 -5.43 9.29
CA GLN A 23 -6.12 -4.09 9.14
C GLN A 23 -4.98 -3.07 9.03
N ARG A 24 -4.37 -2.99 7.84
CA ARG A 24 -3.45 -1.90 7.51
C ARG A 24 -4.31 -0.65 7.31
N SER A 25 -4.46 0.18 8.34
CA SER A 25 -5.00 1.53 8.18
C SER A 25 -4.23 2.18 7.04
N GLY A 26 -4.96 2.57 5.98
CA GLY A 26 -4.43 2.82 4.65
C GLY A 26 -3.09 3.53 4.65
N SER A 27 -2.18 3.05 3.80
CA SER A 27 -0.93 3.72 3.47
C SER A 27 -1.20 5.21 3.25
N LYS A 28 -0.85 6.05 4.23
CA LYS A 28 -0.99 7.51 4.12
C LYS A 28 -0.24 7.93 2.87
N GLU A 29 -0.91 8.64 1.98
CA GLU A 29 -0.26 9.19 0.80
C GLU A 29 0.81 10.18 1.26
N LEU A 30 2.07 9.88 0.93
CA LEU A 30 3.19 10.72 1.30
C LEU A 30 3.26 11.88 0.30
N LEU A 31 2.91 13.07 0.77
CA LEU A 31 3.03 14.31 0.01
C LEU A 31 4.43 14.89 0.21
N SER A 32 5.05 15.35 -0.88
CA SER A 32 6.34 16.06 -0.82
C SER A 32 6.15 17.55 -0.55
N LYS A 33 7.20 18.24 -0.07
CA LYS A 33 7.21 19.71 0.06
C LYS A 33 6.89 20.46 -1.23
N TRP A 34 7.10 19.83 -2.38
CA TRP A 34 6.83 20.41 -3.70
C TRP A 34 5.42 20.09 -4.22
N GLY A 35 4.56 19.49 -3.38
CA GLY A 35 3.16 19.21 -3.73
C GLY A 35 2.92 17.94 -4.56
N GLY A 36 3.97 17.19 -4.88
CA GLY A 36 3.86 15.92 -5.59
C GLY A 36 3.76 14.70 -4.67
N LYS A 37 3.12 13.63 -5.13
CA LYS A 37 3.11 12.33 -4.45
C LYS A 37 4.51 11.72 -4.49
N ILE A 38 4.96 11.18 -3.36
CA ILE A 38 6.23 10.47 -3.25
C ILE A 38 5.98 9.00 -3.61
N ILE A 39 6.62 8.54 -4.68
CA ILE A 39 6.56 7.16 -5.14
C ILE A 39 7.86 6.46 -4.74
N MET A 40 7.73 5.32 -4.07
CA MET A 40 8.87 4.45 -3.78
C MET A 40 9.17 3.58 -5.01
N LYS A 41 10.40 3.65 -5.49
CA LYS A 41 10.89 2.85 -6.62
C LYS A 41 12.11 2.02 -6.20
N SER A 42 12.32 0.92 -6.90
CA SER A 42 13.47 0.04 -6.70
C SER A 42 14.19 -0.12 -8.04
N LYS A 43 15.50 0.13 -8.07
CA LYS A 43 16.35 -0.04 -9.27
C LYS A 43 17.33 -1.17 -9.01
N PHE A 44 17.44 -2.09 -9.96
CA PHE A 44 18.43 -3.15 -9.92
C PHE A 44 19.65 -2.70 -10.71
N GLU A 45 20.78 -2.52 -10.04
CA GLU A 45 22.06 -2.12 -10.67
C GLU A 45 23.19 -3.01 -10.13
N ASN A 46 24.03 -3.53 -11.02
CA ASN A 46 25.22 -4.34 -10.69
C ASN A 46 24.93 -5.48 -9.69
N GLY A 47 23.81 -6.18 -9.88
CA GLY A 47 23.40 -7.29 -9.01
C GLY A 47 22.83 -6.88 -7.66
N LYS A 48 22.68 -5.58 -7.38
CA LYS A 48 22.15 -5.05 -6.11
C LYS A 48 20.85 -4.28 -6.34
N ILE A 49 19.86 -4.53 -5.47
CA ILE A 49 18.63 -3.75 -5.42
C ILE A 49 18.89 -2.48 -4.62
N LYS A 50 18.66 -1.32 -5.23
CA LYS A 50 18.64 -0.02 -4.55
C LYS A 50 17.21 0.49 -4.48
N HIS A 51 16.76 0.84 -3.28
CA HIS A 51 15.48 1.51 -3.05
C HIS A 51 15.69 3.02 -3.01
N TYR A 52 14.80 3.76 -3.67
CA TYR A 52 14.80 5.22 -3.70
C TYR A 52 13.36 5.74 -3.74
N ALA A 53 13.18 6.96 -3.26
CA ALA A 53 11.93 7.70 -3.33
C ALA A 53 12.04 8.74 -4.44
N GLU A 54 10.99 8.92 -5.24
CA GLU A 54 10.90 9.91 -6.30
C GLU A 54 9.64 10.76 -6.13
N CYS A 55 9.77 12.08 -6.24
CA CYS A 55 8.63 12.99 -6.27
C CYS A 55 8.08 13.11 -7.69
N GLN A 56 6.77 12.90 -7.87
CA GLN A 56 6.14 12.98 -9.19
C GLN A 56 6.17 14.40 -9.81
N ALA A 57 6.11 15.45 -8.97
CA ALA A 57 6.07 16.84 -9.43
C ALA A 57 7.46 17.39 -9.78
N SER A 58 8.42 17.23 -8.87
CA SER A 58 9.78 17.79 -9.01
C SER A 58 10.77 16.83 -9.65
N LYS A 59 10.41 15.55 -9.84
CA LYS A 59 11.30 14.44 -10.25
C LYS A 59 12.53 14.28 -9.35
N ASN A 60 12.52 14.89 -8.16
CA ASN A 60 13.62 14.81 -7.24
C ASN A 60 13.69 13.40 -6.64
N THR A 61 14.90 12.87 -6.51
CA THR A 61 15.14 11.52 -6.00
C THR A 61 15.89 11.58 -4.69
N ALA A 62 15.49 10.74 -3.73
CA ALA A 62 16.14 10.64 -2.44
C ALA A 62 16.24 9.19 -1.99
N ARG A 63 17.15 8.92 -1.05
CA ARG A 63 17.29 7.58 -0.45
C ARG A 63 16.09 7.25 0.45
N ARG A 64 15.55 8.22 1.19
CA ARG A 64 14.40 8.04 2.07
C ARG A 64 13.27 9.01 1.69
N PRO A 65 12.00 8.61 1.85
CA PRO A 65 10.85 9.52 1.69
C PRO A 65 10.94 10.75 2.60
N LYS A 66 11.58 10.59 3.77
CA LYS A 66 11.74 11.67 4.75
C LYS A 66 12.48 12.88 4.21
N ASP A 67 13.39 12.66 3.28
CA ASP A 67 14.22 13.71 2.71
C ASP A 67 13.45 14.50 1.61
N LEU A 68 12.25 14.03 1.23
CA LEU A 68 11.35 14.65 0.24
C LEU A 68 10.11 15.31 0.87
N PHE A 69 9.89 15.16 2.18
CA PHE A 69 8.83 15.89 2.90
C PHE A 69 9.06 17.40 2.90
#